data_AF-A0A2N2SK36-F1
#
_entry.id   AF-A0A2N2SK36-F1
#
_cell.length_a   1.000
_cell.length_b   1.000
_cell.length_c   1.000
_cell.angle_alpha   90.00
_cell.angle_beta   90.00
_cell.angle_gamma   90.00
#
_symmetry.space_group_name_H-M   'P 1'
#
loop_
_entity.id
_entity.type
_entity.pdbx_description
1 polymer ?
#
loop_
_entity_poly.entity_id
_entity_poly.type
_entity_poly.pdbx_seq_one_letter_code
_entity_poly.pdbx_strand_id
1 'polypeptide(L)' 'MSDALCVGVCMIDWDAGICLGCGRTADEINGVPIQPPPADLQPPKPVPLPPNVAAQVGEGSD' A
#
# COMPACT_ATOMS: atom_id res chain seq x y z
N MET A 1 -0.39 16.42 -9.92
CA MET A 1 0.35 16.20 -8.66
C MET A 1 -0.58 15.46 -7.71
N SER A 2 -0.64 14.13 -7.80
CA SER A 2 -1.46 13.30 -6.91
C SER A 2 -0.64 12.99 -5.67
N ASP A 3 -0.72 13.93 -4.74
CA ASP A 3 -0.09 13.91 -3.43
C ASP A 3 -0.59 12.70 -2.65
N ALA A 4 0.35 11.88 -2.18
CA ALA A 4 0.11 10.79 -1.27
C ALA A 4 -0.76 11.28 -0.11
N LEU A 5 -1.91 10.64 0.11
CA LEU A 5 -2.92 10.97 1.13
C LEU A 5 -2.41 10.86 2.60
N CYS A 6 -1.09 10.87 2.82
CA CYS A 6 -0.42 10.84 4.11
C CYS A 6 -0.08 12.26 4.60
N VAL A 7 -1.07 13.17 4.61
CA VAL A 7 -0.87 14.59 4.99
C VAL A 7 -0.87 14.79 6.53
N GLY A 8 -0.24 13.89 7.29
CA GLY A 8 -0.01 14.07 8.74
C GLY A 8 -1.23 14.01 9.67
N VAL A 9 -2.41 13.59 9.18
CA VAL A 9 -3.64 13.46 10.01
C VAL A 9 -3.84 12.05 10.57
N CYS A 10 -2.90 11.14 10.29
CA CYS A 10 -2.94 9.78 10.83
C CYS A 10 -2.57 9.79 12.32
N MET A 11 -3.55 9.69 13.22
CA MET A 11 -3.28 9.47 14.64
C MET A 11 -2.75 8.04 14.84
N ILE A 12 -1.52 7.94 15.33
CA ILE A 12 -0.90 6.68 15.73
C ILE A 12 -1.41 6.29 17.11
N ASP A 13 -1.97 5.09 17.21
CA ASP A 13 -2.10 4.41 18.49
C ASP A 13 -0.72 3.86 18.86
N TRP A 14 -0.11 4.43 19.90
CA TRP A 14 1.24 4.07 20.34
C TRP A 14 1.28 2.78 21.17
N ASP A 15 0.13 2.32 21.69
CA ASP A 15 0.03 1.01 22.34
C ASP A 15 -0.07 -0.11 21.30
N ALA A 16 -0.80 0.13 20.20
CA ALA A 16 -0.96 -0.83 19.10
C ALA A 16 0.11 -0.72 18.00
N GLY A 17 0.83 0.41 17.93
CA GLY A 17 1.86 0.67 16.93
C GLY A 17 1.34 0.93 15.50
N ILE A 18 0.03 1.22 15.35
CA ILE A 18 -0.64 1.39 14.04
C ILE A 18 -1.41 2.71 13.93
N CYS A 19 -1.56 3.24 12.73
CA CYS A 19 -2.45 4.37 12.46
C CYS A 19 -3.92 3.92 12.46
N LEU A 20 -4.76 4.63 13.22
CA LEU A 20 -6.21 4.37 13.31
C LEU A 20 -6.98 4.62 11.99
N GLY A 21 -6.43 5.43 11.09
CA GLY A 21 -7.07 5.77 9.82
C GLY A 21 -6.77 4.79 8.68
N CYS A 22 -5.49 4.42 8.52
CA CYS A 22 -5.05 3.61 7.37
C CYS A 22 -4.58 2.19 7.74
N GLY A 23 -4.50 1.86 9.03
CA GLY A 23 -4.09 0.54 9.52
C GLY A 23 -2.62 0.18 9.30
N ARG A 24 -1.80 1.12 8.81
CA ARG A 24 -0.35 0.93 8.64
C ARG A 24 0.41 1.15 9.93
N THR A 25 1.55 0.49 10.08
CA THR A 25 2.44 0.66 11.23
C THR A 25 3.17 2.01 11.20
N ALA A 26 3.61 2.46 12.37
CA ALA A 26 4.42 3.68 12.47
C ALA A 26 5.73 3.58 11.66
N ASP A 27 6.36 2.41 11.60
CA ASP A 27 7.58 2.18 10.82
C ASP A 27 7.36 2.32 9.31
N GLU A 28 6.24 1.80 8.80
CA GLU A 28 5.85 1.96 7.39
C GLU A 28 5.55 3.42 7.03
N ILE A 29 5.06 4.22 7.98
CA ILE A 29 4.73 5.64 7.76
C ILE A 29 5.98 6.53 7.87
N ASN A 30 6.85 6.25 8.84
CA ASN A 30 8.08 7.01 9.07
C ASN A 30 9.22 6.64 8.11
N GLY A 31 8.97 5.71 7.19
CA GLY A 31 9.93 5.32 6.15
C GLY A 31 11.10 4.51 6.68
N VAL A 32 10.92 3.75 7.77
CA VAL A 32 11.92 2.77 8.19
C VAL A 32 12.03 1.75 7.05
N PRO A 33 13.24 1.46 6.54
CA PRO A 33 13.40 0.48 5.48
C PRO A 33 12.87 -0.88 5.94
N ILE A 34 11.71 -1.27 5.42
CA ILE A 34 11.24 -2.65 5.54
C ILE A 34 12.22 -3.55 4.81
N GLN A 35 12.63 -4.63 5.47
CA GLN A 35 13.49 -5.62 4.86
C GLN A 35 12.85 -6.09 3.55
N PRO A 36 13.63 -6.20 2.45
CA PRO A 36 13.09 -6.72 1.21
C PRO A 36 12.42 -8.08 1.49
N PRO A 37 11.30 -8.36 0.81
CA PRO A 37 10.65 -9.66 0.93
C PRO A 37 11.68 -10.77 0.71
N PRO A 38 11.61 -11.91 1.44
CA PRO A 38 12.50 -13.04 1.22
C PRO A 38 12.60 -13.35 -0.28
N ALA A 39 13.81 -13.59 -0.77
CA ALA A 39 14.06 -13.81 -2.20
C ALA A 39 13.27 -14.99 -2.78
N ASP A 40 12.82 -15.90 -1.90
CA ASP A 40 11.99 -17.06 -2.24
C ASP A 40 10.50 -16.73 -2.41
N LEU A 41 10.07 -15.50 -2.10
CA LEU A 41 8.73 -15.01 -2.43
C LEU A 41 8.70 -14.63 -3.91
N GLN A 42 8.43 -15.61 -4.76
CA GLN A 42 8.12 -15.38 -6.16
C GLN A 42 6.93 -14.40 -6.23
N PRO A 43 7.05 -13.27 -6.97
CA PRO A 43 5.90 -12.42 -7.22
C PRO A 43 4.75 -13.27 -7.77
N PRO A 44 3.52 -13.09 -7.28
CA PRO A 44 2.39 -13.81 -7.82
C PRO A 44 2.33 -13.55 -9.32
N LYS A 45 2.22 -14.64 -10.09
CA LYS A 45 2.08 -14.54 -11.54
C LYS A 45 0.87 -13.64 -11.83
N PRO A 46 0.97 -12.66 -12.73
CA PRO A 46 -0.16 -11.78 -13.03
C PRO A 46 -1.38 -12.62 -13.39
N VAL A 47 -2.41 -12.57 -12.55
CA VAL A 47 -3.70 -13.21 -12.83
C VAL A 47 -4.53 -12.19 -13.60
N PRO A 48 -5.18 -12.58 -14.71
CA PRO A 48 -6.08 -11.68 -15.42
C PRO A 48 -7.13 -11.11 -14.46
N LEU A 49 -7.32 -9.80 -14.51
CA LEU A 49 -8.38 -9.17 -13.76
C LEU A 49 -9.74 -9.72 -14.23
N PRO A 50 -10.71 -9.92 -13.33
CA PRO A 50 -12.03 -10.35 -13.73
C PRO A 50 -12.70 -9.26 -14.60
N PRO A 51 -13.63 -9.63 -15.51
CA PRO A 51 -14.15 -8.71 -16.54
C PRO A 51 -14.76 -7.43 -15.97
N ASN A 52 -15.43 -7.53 -14.82
CA ASN A 52 -16.05 -6.41 -14.12
C ASN A 52 -15.02 -5.40 -13.57
N VAL A 53 -13.78 -5.82 -13.33
CA VAL A 53 -12.69 -4.96 -12.84
C VAL A 53 -11.86 -4.42 -14.00
N ALA A 54 -11.58 -5.26 -15.01
CA ALA A 54 -10.84 -4.85 -16.21
C ALA A 54 -11.54 -3.68 -16.95
N ALA A 55 -12.87 -3.70 -17.03
CA ALA A 55 -13.64 -2.63 -17.65
C ALA A 55 -13.58 -1.28 -16.92
N GLN A 56 -13.26 -1.28 -15.61
CA GLN A 56 -13.19 -0.05 -14.79
C GLN A 56 -11.80 0.57 -14.77
N VAL A 57 -10.76 -0.26 -14.92
CA VAL A 57 -9.37 0.19 -14.84
C VAL A 57 -8.98 1.04 -16.05
N GLY A 58 -9.64 0.87 -17.20
CA GLY A 58 -9.33 1.59 -18.43
C GLY A 58 -7.89 1.33 -18.92
N GLU A 59 -7.64 1.59 -20.20
CA GLU A 59 -6.27 1.56 -20.74
C GLU A 59 -5.53 2.78 -20.17
N GLY A 60 -4.83 2.58 -19.05
CA GLY A 60 -3.96 3.59 -18.46
C GLY A 60 -3.00 4.12 -19.53
N SER A 61 -3.20 5.38 -19.93
CA SER A 61 -2.36 6.04 -20.93
C SER A 61 -1.04 6.43 -20.28
N ASP A 62 0.06 6.10 -20.96
CA ASP A 62 1.45 6.48 -20.67
C ASP A 62 1.65 8.01 -20.64
#